data_AF-A0AAN7V5G8-F1
#
_entry.id   AF-A0AAN7V5G8-F1
#
_cell.length_a   1.000
_cell.length_b   1.000
_cell.length_c   1.000
_cell.angle_alpha   90.00
_cell.angle_beta   90.00
_cell.angle_gamma   90.00
#
_symmetry.space_group_name_H-M   'P 1'
#
loop_
_entity.id
_entity.type
_entity.pdbx_description
1 polymer ?
#
loop_
_entity_poly.entity_id
_entity_poly.type
_entity_poly.pdbx_seq_one_letter_code
_entity_poly.pdbx_strand_id
1 'polypeptide(L)'
;MSLQWTLIAGFLYLEVFIVLLLVLPVASPKRWSAFFRSRFLQGLQQQAGFYFMMLLAILVLFLLDAIREMRKYSHTDTNESAHQHLDAEMQGNMRLFRAQRNFYISGFALFLSLVIRRLIILITSQASLLAQSEASMKQAEGASKAARNIMSQQGEMAQNESNEAHDKEVSDLKEKIEELEGKLRFEAKDKEALKSQAENLSKQYDDLAEEHSKLQKKVTSSGDDESKKDD
;
A
#
# COMPACT_ATOMS: atom_id res chain seq x y z
N MET A 1 14.28 -60.58 10.66
CA MET A 1 15.10 -59.36 10.79
C MET A 1 15.16 -58.98 12.25
N SER A 2 16.29 -58.48 12.76
CA SER A 2 16.35 -58.01 14.16
C SER A 2 15.36 -56.85 14.37
N LEU A 3 14.79 -56.74 15.57
CA LEU A 3 13.82 -55.70 15.95
C LEU A 3 14.35 -54.28 15.69
N GLN A 4 15.66 -54.07 15.82
CA GLN A 4 16.28 -52.77 15.51
C GLN A 4 16.09 -52.35 14.05
N TRP A 5 16.26 -53.29 13.11
CA TRP A 5 16.17 -53.00 11.67
C TRP A 5 14.73 -52.81 11.21
N THR A 6 13.76 -53.44 11.89
CA THR A 6 12.34 -53.19 11.64
C THR A 6 11.91 -51.81 12.14
N LEU A 7 12.47 -51.33 13.26
CA LEU A 7 12.21 -49.97 13.75
C LEU A 7 12.76 -48.91 12.79
N ILE A 8 14.00 -49.08 12.31
CA ILE A 8 14.61 -48.15 11.34
C ILE A 8 13.83 -48.17 10.02
N ALA A 9 13.41 -49.34 9.55
CA ALA A 9 12.57 -49.44 8.36
C ALA A 9 11.21 -48.74 8.55
N GLY A 10 10.57 -48.90 9.71
CA GLY A 10 9.34 -48.19 10.06
C GLY A 10 9.54 -46.67 10.05
N PHE A 11 10.65 -46.20 10.62
CA PHE A 11 11.03 -44.79 10.58
C PHE A 11 11.23 -44.30 9.13
N LEU A 12 11.94 -45.05 8.29
CA LEU A 12 12.11 -44.72 6.87
C LEU A 12 10.75 -44.60 6.14
N TYR A 13 9.82 -45.53 6.36
CA TYR A 13 8.50 -45.45 5.72
C TYR A 13 7.72 -44.23 6.18
N LEU A 14 7.82 -43.87 7.47
CA LEU A 14 7.23 -42.63 7.99
C LEU A 14 7.85 -41.40 7.31
N GLU A 15 9.17 -41.38 7.13
CA GLU A 15 9.86 -40.28 6.44
C GLU A 15 9.43 -40.14 4.99
N VAL A 16 9.36 -41.25 4.25
CA VAL A 16 8.86 -41.26 2.87
C VAL A 16 7.44 -40.72 2.81
N PHE A 17 6.57 -41.14 3.73
CA PHE A 17 5.20 -40.62 3.82
C PHE A 17 5.17 -39.11 4.07
N ILE A 18 5.97 -38.61 5.02
CA ILE A 18 6.07 -37.18 5.33
C ILE A 18 6.59 -36.39 4.13
N VAL A 19 7.66 -36.86 3.46
CA VAL A 19 8.22 -36.18 2.28
C VAL A 19 7.20 -36.14 1.15
N LEU A 20 6.53 -37.25 0.85
CA LEU A 20 5.51 -37.31 -0.19
C LEU A 20 4.38 -36.30 0.10
N LEU A 21 3.95 -36.24 1.36
CA LEU A 21 2.92 -35.33 1.83
C LEU A 21 3.36 -33.85 1.76
N LEU A 22 4.63 -33.54 2.06
CA LEU A 22 5.19 -32.18 1.99
C LEU A 22 5.50 -31.72 0.55
N VAL A 23 5.87 -32.63 -0.34
CA VAL A 23 6.22 -32.33 -1.74
C VAL A 23 4.97 -32.18 -2.60
N LEU A 24 3.91 -32.95 -2.33
CA LEU A 24 2.68 -32.81 -3.08
C LEU A 24 1.99 -31.47 -2.77
N PRO A 25 1.39 -30.80 -3.76
CA PRO A 25 0.67 -29.53 -3.59
C PRO A 25 -0.70 -29.71 -2.88
N VAL A 26 -0.82 -30.65 -1.94
CA VAL A 26 -2.08 -30.97 -1.24
C VAL A 26 -2.45 -29.86 -0.24
N ALA A 27 -1.48 -29.13 0.31
CA ALA A 27 -1.73 -28.04 1.26
C ALA A 27 -0.86 -26.82 0.99
N SER A 28 -1.47 -25.63 1.05
CA SER A 28 -0.77 -24.36 0.83
C SER A 28 0.27 -24.10 1.92
N PRO A 29 1.37 -23.38 1.62
CA PRO A 29 2.40 -23.03 2.60
C PRO A 29 1.84 -22.31 3.84
N LYS A 30 0.76 -21.53 3.68
CA LYS A 30 0.06 -20.87 4.78
C LYS A 30 -0.58 -21.88 5.75
N ARG A 31 -1.19 -22.97 5.25
CA ARG A 31 -1.80 -24.03 6.08
C ARG A 31 -0.74 -24.83 6.83
N TRP A 32 0.34 -25.19 6.14
CA TRP A 32 1.49 -25.84 6.77
C TRP A 32 2.10 -24.99 7.87
N SER A 33 2.34 -23.70 7.59
CA SER A 33 2.86 -22.78 8.59
C SER A 33 1.93 -22.63 9.79
N ALA A 34 0.62 -22.54 9.59
CA ALA A 34 -0.34 -22.49 10.70
C ALA A 34 -0.30 -23.77 11.55
N PHE A 35 -0.19 -24.94 10.91
CA PHE A 35 -0.04 -26.22 11.61
C PHE A 35 1.27 -26.27 12.43
N PHE A 36 2.41 -25.99 11.78
CA PHE A 36 3.73 -25.98 12.42
C PHE A 36 3.88 -24.91 13.51
N ARG A 37 3.12 -23.83 13.44
CA ARG A 37 3.17 -22.71 14.40
C ARG A 37 2.15 -22.84 15.54
N SER A 38 1.42 -23.95 15.61
CA SER A 38 0.54 -24.25 16.73
C SER A 38 1.33 -24.35 18.06
N ARG A 39 0.70 -23.99 19.18
CA ARG A 39 1.34 -23.93 20.51
C ARG A 39 2.05 -25.24 20.90
N PHE A 40 1.52 -26.38 20.45
CA PHE A 40 2.10 -27.70 20.63
C PHE A 40 3.43 -27.86 19.89
N LEU A 41 3.48 -27.45 18.62
CA LEU A 41 4.68 -27.57 17.79
C LEU A 41 5.73 -26.48 18.07
N GLN A 42 5.35 -25.32 18.62
CA GLN A 42 6.31 -24.30 19.07
C GLN A 42 7.17 -24.76 20.25
N GLY A 43 6.57 -25.43 21.24
CA GLY A 43 7.33 -26.06 22.34
C GLY A 43 8.23 -27.18 21.83
N LEU A 44 7.73 -27.96 20.87
CA LEU A 44 8.49 -29.02 20.23
C LEU A 44 9.65 -28.46 19.40
N GLN A 45 9.49 -27.33 18.71
CA GLN A 45 10.50 -26.74 17.82
C GLN A 45 11.78 -26.31 18.56
N GLN A 46 11.67 -25.82 19.80
CA GLN A 46 12.84 -25.45 20.61
C GLN A 46 13.70 -26.66 20.99
N GLN A 47 13.08 -27.81 21.26
CA GLN A 47 13.78 -29.05 21.61
C GLN A 47 14.02 -29.98 20.40
N ALA A 48 13.31 -29.77 19.28
CA ALA A 48 13.39 -30.59 18.08
C ALA A 48 14.78 -30.55 17.46
N GLY A 49 15.51 -29.43 17.57
CA GLY A 49 16.91 -29.36 17.10
C GLY A 49 17.82 -30.35 17.81
N PHE A 50 17.67 -30.48 19.13
CA PHE A 50 18.43 -31.42 19.94
C PHE A 50 18.02 -32.87 19.64
N TYR A 51 16.71 -33.18 19.65
CA TYR A 51 16.22 -34.52 19.31
C TYR A 51 16.59 -34.95 17.89
N PHE A 52 16.57 -34.02 16.93
CA PHE A 52 16.99 -34.27 15.55
C PHE A 52 18.49 -34.60 15.48
N MET A 53 19.34 -33.86 16.19
CA MET A 53 20.78 -34.14 16.22
C MET A 53 21.07 -35.50 16.88
N MET A 54 20.37 -35.84 17.97
CA MET A 54 20.47 -37.15 18.62
C MET A 54 20.04 -38.28 17.66
N LEU A 55 18.89 -38.12 17.00
CA LEU A 55 18.38 -39.07 16.02
C LEU A 55 19.34 -39.25 14.84
N LEU A 56 19.91 -38.16 14.34
CA LEU A 56 20.90 -38.18 13.27
C LEU A 56 22.17 -38.93 13.70
N ALA A 57 22.66 -38.71 14.93
CA ALA A 57 23.79 -39.45 15.46
C ALA A 57 23.50 -40.96 15.53
N ILE A 58 22.30 -41.35 15.97
CA ILE A 58 21.88 -42.77 16.01
C ILE A 58 21.85 -43.37 14.59
N LEU A 59 21.30 -42.66 13.61
CA LEU A 59 21.28 -43.10 12.21
C LEU A 59 22.68 -43.25 11.62
N VAL A 60 23.60 -42.33 11.95
CA VAL A 60 25.01 -42.44 11.56
C VAL A 60 25.65 -43.68 12.17
N LEU A 61 25.40 -43.98 13.45
CA LEU A 61 25.92 -45.18 14.09
C LEU A 61 25.41 -46.46 13.41
N PHE A 62 24.12 -46.54 13.09
CA PHE A 62 23.57 -47.68 12.34
C PHE A 62 24.11 -47.78 10.91
N LEU A 63 24.36 -46.65 10.25
CA LEU A 63 25.01 -46.64 8.94
C LEU A 63 26.43 -47.18 9.03
N LEU A 64 27.22 -46.75 10.03
CA LEU A 64 28.57 -47.24 10.26
C LEU A 64 28.58 -48.73 10.63
N ASP A 65 27.61 -49.19 11.42
CA ASP A 65 27.45 -50.61 11.74
C ASP A 65 27.14 -51.44 10.49
N ALA A 66 26.22 -50.98 9.65
CA ALA A 66 25.92 -51.65 8.37
C ALA A 66 27.13 -51.67 7.41
N ILE A 67 27.91 -50.59 7.35
CA ILE A 67 29.17 -50.54 6.56
C ILE A 67 30.18 -51.55 7.13
N ARG A 68 30.31 -51.62 8.46
CA ARG A 68 31.22 -52.55 9.13
C ARG A 68 30.81 -53.99 8.87
N GLU A 69 29.53 -54.32 8.99
CA GLU A 69 28.99 -55.65 8.66
C GLU A 69 29.23 -55.98 7.19
N MET A 70 28.98 -55.05 6.27
CA MET A 70 29.20 -55.25 4.83
C MET A 70 30.67 -55.56 4.53
N ARG A 71 31.61 -54.78 5.09
CA ARG A 71 33.05 -55.05 4.93
C ARG A 71 33.47 -56.37 5.55
N LYS A 72 32.96 -56.70 6.74
CA LYS A 72 33.26 -57.97 7.43
C LYS A 72 32.87 -59.17 6.59
N TYR A 73 31.64 -59.17 6.06
CA TYR A 73 31.12 -60.29 5.29
C TYR A 73 31.60 -60.31 3.82
N SER A 74 32.13 -59.21 3.30
CA SER A 74 32.70 -59.14 1.94
C SER A 74 34.11 -59.72 1.80
N HIS A 75 34.85 -59.91 2.91
CA HIS A 75 36.23 -60.40 2.90
C HIS A 75 36.40 -61.81 3.50
N THR A 76 35.31 -62.49 3.86
CA THR A 76 35.36 -63.82 4.50
C THR A 76 35.46 -64.97 3.48
N ASP A 77 35.44 -64.69 2.18
CA ASP A 77 35.38 -65.71 1.11
C ASP A 77 36.68 -66.53 0.91
N THR A 78 37.79 -66.23 1.59
CA THR A 78 39.11 -66.78 1.20
C THR A 78 39.69 -67.92 2.04
N ASN A 79 39.11 -68.34 3.19
CA ASN A 79 39.92 -69.10 4.17
C ASN A 79 39.45 -70.47 4.73
N GLU A 80 38.31 -71.09 4.37
CA GLU A 80 37.97 -72.40 4.97
C GLU A 80 37.36 -73.46 4.01
N SER A 81 38.12 -74.56 3.83
CA SER A 81 37.75 -75.97 3.59
C SER A 81 36.63 -76.36 2.58
N ALA A 82 37.07 -77.01 1.49
CA ALA A 82 36.37 -77.32 0.23
C ALA A 82 35.04 -78.13 0.26
N HIS A 83 34.57 -78.66 1.40
CA HIS A 83 33.28 -79.38 1.47
C HIS A 83 32.23 -78.74 2.41
N GLN A 84 32.64 -77.84 3.32
CA GLN A 84 31.73 -76.89 3.99
C GLN A 84 31.54 -75.60 3.18
N HIS A 85 32.32 -75.46 2.11
CA HIS A 85 32.41 -74.31 1.22
C HIS A 85 31.05 -73.80 0.74
N LEU A 86 30.20 -74.66 0.17
CA LEU A 86 28.94 -74.19 -0.44
C LEU A 86 27.92 -73.64 0.59
N ASP A 87 27.75 -74.33 1.72
CA ASP A 87 26.83 -73.89 2.79
C ASP A 87 27.37 -72.69 3.56
N ALA A 88 28.69 -72.61 3.77
CA ALA A 88 29.35 -71.48 4.41
C ALA A 88 29.34 -70.24 3.51
N GLU A 89 29.60 -70.39 2.21
CA GLU A 89 29.47 -69.34 1.20
C GLU A 89 28.02 -68.86 1.06
N MET A 90 27.05 -69.77 1.02
CA MET A 90 25.63 -69.40 0.94
C MET A 90 25.21 -68.61 2.18
N GLN A 91 25.67 -68.99 3.38
CA GLN A 91 25.44 -68.22 4.61
C GLN A 91 26.17 -66.88 4.63
N GLY A 92 27.40 -66.81 4.09
CA GLY A 92 28.18 -65.58 3.95
C GLY A 92 27.49 -64.57 3.03
N ASN A 93 27.14 -65.02 1.82
CA ASN A 93 26.39 -64.24 0.83
C ASN A 93 25.04 -63.76 1.40
N MET A 94 24.30 -64.61 2.11
CA MET A 94 23.03 -64.21 2.72
C MET A 94 23.20 -63.14 3.82
N ARG A 95 24.31 -63.16 4.58
CA ARG A 95 24.63 -62.11 5.56
C ARG A 95 25.08 -60.82 4.88
N LEU A 96 25.82 -60.92 3.78
CA LEU A 96 26.23 -59.76 2.96
C LEU A 96 25.01 -59.04 2.37
N PHE A 97 24.06 -59.76 1.76
CA PHE A 97 22.81 -59.17 1.25
C PHE A 97 21.99 -58.50 2.35
N ARG A 98 21.99 -59.08 3.56
CA ARG A 98 21.33 -58.48 4.72
C ARG A 98 21.98 -57.15 5.11
N ALA A 99 23.31 -57.10 5.17
CA ALA A 99 24.08 -55.89 5.47
C ALA A 99 23.89 -54.81 4.39
N GLN A 100 23.89 -55.18 3.11
CA GLN A 100 23.60 -54.26 1.99
C GLN A 100 22.22 -53.62 2.11
N ARG A 101 21.18 -54.42 2.34
CA ARG A 101 19.83 -53.90 2.53
C ARG A 101 19.73 -52.97 3.74
N ASN A 102 20.35 -53.35 4.85
CA ASN A 102 20.38 -52.55 6.07
C ASN A 102 21.11 -51.21 5.88
N PHE A 103 22.20 -51.21 5.10
CA PHE A 103 22.92 -50.01 4.67
C PHE A 103 22.03 -49.07 3.86
N TYR A 104 21.28 -49.59 2.88
CA TYR A 104 20.34 -48.75 2.13
C TYR A 104 19.25 -48.18 3.02
N ILE A 105 18.66 -48.98 3.91
CA ILE A 105 17.60 -48.51 4.82
C ILE A 105 18.11 -47.37 5.72
N SER A 106 19.26 -47.53 6.38
CA SER A 106 19.81 -46.49 7.25
C SER A 106 20.32 -45.28 6.47
N GLY A 107 20.92 -45.48 5.29
CA GLY A 107 21.40 -44.41 4.42
C GLY A 107 20.26 -43.56 3.86
N PHE A 108 19.19 -44.17 3.36
CA PHE A 108 18.01 -43.44 2.90
C PHE A 108 17.31 -42.73 4.05
N ALA A 109 17.21 -43.33 5.23
CA ALA A 109 16.58 -42.68 6.38
C ALA A 109 17.39 -41.45 6.83
N LEU A 110 18.72 -41.56 6.88
CA LEU A 110 19.59 -40.43 7.16
C LEU A 110 19.39 -39.31 6.12
N PHE A 111 19.39 -39.65 4.84
CA PHE A 111 19.19 -38.68 3.77
C PHE A 111 17.82 -37.99 3.85
N LEU A 112 16.74 -38.75 4.01
CA LEU A 112 15.38 -38.20 4.09
C LEU A 112 15.19 -37.34 5.34
N SER A 113 15.81 -37.70 6.47
CA SER A 113 15.77 -36.87 7.68
C SER A 113 16.29 -35.44 7.42
N LEU A 114 17.38 -35.32 6.66
CA LEU A 114 17.95 -34.03 6.26
C LEU A 114 17.05 -33.28 5.27
N VAL A 115 16.46 -34.00 4.31
CA VAL A 115 15.51 -33.44 3.34
C VAL A 115 14.27 -32.89 4.06
N ILE A 116 13.68 -33.64 4.99
CA ILE A 116 12.52 -33.21 5.78
C ILE A 116 12.86 -31.94 6.55
N ARG A 117 14.00 -31.91 7.27
CA ARG A 117 14.43 -30.72 7.99
C ARG A 117 14.56 -29.51 7.05
N ARG A 118 15.16 -29.71 5.88
CA ARG A 118 15.30 -28.65 4.87
C ARG A 118 13.95 -28.16 4.36
N LEU A 119 13.02 -29.07 4.05
CA LEU A 119 11.67 -28.74 3.58
C LEU A 119 10.88 -27.93 4.63
N ILE A 120 10.91 -28.34 5.89
CA ILE A 120 10.21 -27.63 6.99
C ILE A 120 10.73 -26.18 7.12
N ILE A 121 12.05 -25.98 7.06
CA ILE A 121 12.66 -24.64 7.12
C ILE A 121 12.23 -23.79 5.93
N LEU A 122 12.28 -24.35 4.71
CA LEU A 122 11.89 -23.64 3.50
C LEU A 122 10.41 -23.25 3.50
N ILE A 123 9.52 -24.17 3.88
CA ILE A 123 8.07 -23.90 3.96
C ILE A 123 7.77 -22.82 5.00
N THR A 124 8.41 -22.90 6.16
CA THR A 124 8.22 -21.91 7.24
C THR A 124 8.74 -20.53 6.83
N SER A 125 9.91 -20.48 6.18
CA SER A 125 10.48 -19.24 5.64
C SER A 125 9.59 -18.64 4.55
N GLN A 126 9.12 -19.46 3.60
CA GLN A 126 8.23 -19.02 2.54
C GLN A 126 6.91 -18.46 3.09
N ALA A 127 6.31 -19.11 4.09
CA ALA A 127 5.09 -18.61 4.72
C ALA A 127 5.32 -17.27 5.45
N SER A 128 6.46 -17.10 6.13
CA SER A 128 6.83 -15.82 6.74
C SER A 128 7.01 -14.72 5.69
N LEU A 129 7.69 -15.03 4.58
CA LEU A 129 7.90 -14.09 3.48
C LEU A 129 6.58 -13.68 2.82
N LEU A 130 5.67 -14.64 2.59
CA LEU A 130 4.33 -14.34 2.08
C LEU A 130 3.53 -13.45 3.03
N ALA A 131 3.60 -13.69 4.34
CA ALA A 131 2.92 -12.84 5.33
C ALA A 131 3.53 -11.43 5.39
N GLN A 132 4.86 -11.30 5.31
CA GLN A 132 5.55 -10.01 5.28
C GLN A 132 5.26 -9.23 4.00
N SER A 133 5.23 -9.91 2.84
CA SER A 133 4.87 -9.30 1.56
C SER A 133 3.42 -8.79 1.58
N GLU A 134 2.48 -9.57 2.10
CA GLU A 134 1.08 -9.15 2.23
C GLU A 134 0.94 -7.94 3.18
N ALA A 135 1.66 -7.94 4.29
CA ALA A 135 1.68 -6.80 5.22
C ALA A 135 2.31 -5.54 4.59
N SER A 136 3.42 -5.70 3.87
CA SER A 136 4.11 -4.61 3.17
C SER A 136 3.24 -4.00 2.07
N MET A 137 2.55 -4.83 1.28
CA MET A 137 1.60 -4.37 0.27
C MET A 137 0.45 -3.58 0.91
N LYS A 138 -0.15 -4.09 2.00
CA LYS A 138 -1.20 -3.36 2.73
C LYS A 138 -0.70 -2.04 3.32
N GLN A 139 0.54 -2.01 3.81
CA GLN A 139 1.15 -0.79 4.32
C GLN A 139 1.39 0.25 3.21
N ALA A 140 1.87 -0.17 2.04
CA ALA A 140 2.08 0.69 0.89
C ALA A 140 0.74 1.25 0.35
N GLU A 141 -0.30 0.41 0.30
CA GLU A 141 -1.66 0.84 -0.07
C GLU A 141 -2.23 1.84 0.95
N GLY A 142 -2.06 1.56 2.24
CA GLY A 142 -2.49 2.45 3.33
C GLY A 142 -1.80 3.82 3.27
N ALA A 143 -0.48 3.83 3.09
CA ALA A 143 0.30 5.07 2.93
C ALA A 143 -0.11 5.83 1.66
N SER A 144 -0.35 5.13 0.55
CA SER A 144 -0.81 5.74 -0.70
C SER A 144 -2.21 6.35 -0.56
N LYS A 145 -3.13 5.68 0.15
CA LYS A 145 -4.46 6.21 0.45
C LYS A 145 -4.37 7.43 1.37
N ALA A 146 -3.55 7.37 2.42
CA ALA A 146 -3.32 8.51 3.32
C ALA A 146 -2.74 9.72 2.55
N ALA A 147 -1.75 9.50 1.69
CA ALA A 147 -1.16 10.55 0.85
C ALA A 147 -2.20 11.15 -0.11
N ARG A 148 -3.02 10.32 -0.78
CA ARG A 148 -4.11 10.80 -1.64
C ARG A 148 -5.12 11.64 -0.87
N ASN A 149 -5.50 11.20 0.33
CA ASN A 149 -6.45 11.95 1.17
C ASN A 149 -5.87 13.30 1.61
N ILE A 150 -4.58 13.36 1.98
CA ILE A 150 -3.92 14.63 2.32
C ILE A 150 -3.89 15.56 1.10
N MET A 151 -3.55 15.04 -0.08
CA MET A 151 -3.53 15.82 -1.32
C MET A 151 -4.93 16.33 -1.72
N SER A 152 -5.97 15.50 -1.60
CA SER A 152 -7.34 15.95 -1.87
C SER A 152 -7.80 16.99 -0.87
N GLN A 153 -7.51 16.80 0.42
CA GLN A 153 -7.90 17.72 1.48
C GLN A 153 -7.16 19.07 1.38
N GLN A 154 -5.89 19.07 0.97
CA GLN A 154 -5.18 20.31 0.62
C GLN A 154 -5.79 21.00 -0.60
N GLY A 155 -6.19 20.25 -1.63
CA GLY A 155 -6.88 20.80 -2.80
C GLY A 155 -8.21 21.44 -2.43
N GLU A 156 -9.04 20.78 -1.61
CA GLU A 156 -10.31 21.30 -1.12
C GLU A 156 -10.12 22.55 -0.24
N MET A 157 -9.10 22.56 0.62
CA MET A 157 -8.78 23.72 1.45
C MET A 157 -8.34 24.92 0.62
N ALA A 158 -7.45 24.72 -0.36
CA ALA A 158 -7.01 25.78 -1.27
C ALA A 158 -8.17 26.33 -2.12
N GLN A 159 -9.09 25.45 -2.56
CA GLN A 159 -10.26 25.86 -3.33
C GLN A 159 -11.26 26.63 -2.47
N ASN A 160 -11.45 26.25 -1.21
CA ASN A 160 -12.30 26.99 -0.27
C ASN A 160 -11.71 28.37 0.05
N GLU A 161 -10.41 28.49 0.32
CA GLU A 161 -9.75 29.79 0.54
C GLU A 161 -9.88 30.70 -0.69
N SER A 162 -9.73 30.17 -1.90
CA SER A 162 -9.91 30.93 -3.14
C SER A 162 -11.34 31.41 -3.32
N ASN A 163 -12.33 30.55 -3.04
CA ASN A 163 -13.74 30.94 -3.12
C ASN A 163 -14.09 32.03 -2.10
N GLU A 164 -13.58 31.93 -0.88
CA GLU A 164 -13.83 32.91 0.18
C GLU A 164 -13.20 34.28 -0.13
N ALA A 165 -12.03 34.29 -0.78
CA ALA A 165 -11.41 35.52 -1.30
C ALA A 165 -12.23 36.13 -2.43
N HIS A 166 -12.69 35.33 -3.39
CA HIS A 166 -13.54 35.80 -4.48
C HIS A 166 -14.90 36.33 -4.01
N ASP A 167 -15.52 35.71 -3.00
CA ASP A 167 -16.79 36.19 -2.44
C ASP A 167 -16.65 37.57 -1.79
N LYS A 168 -15.52 37.83 -1.12
CA LYS A 168 -15.20 39.17 -0.57
C LYS A 168 -15.02 40.20 -1.68
N GLU A 169 -14.25 39.87 -2.72
CA GLU A 169 -14.06 40.77 -3.87
C GLU A 169 -15.38 41.08 -4.57
N VAL A 170 -16.26 40.09 -4.74
CA VAL A 170 -17.59 40.27 -5.32
C VAL A 170 -18.47 41.16 -4.44
N SER A 171 -18.39 41.02 -3.10
CA SER A 171 -19.11 41.88 -2.17
C SER A 171 -18.64 43.33 -2.27
N ASP A 172 -17.32 43.57 -2.22
CA ASP A 172 -16.73 44.91 -2.29
C ASP A 172 -17.03 45.59 -3.64
N LEU A 173 -17.02 44.81 -4.74
CA LEU A 173 -17.38 45.31 -6.06
C LEU A 173 -18.87 45.67 -6.14
N LYS A 174 -19.75 44.88 -5.53
CA LYS A 174 -21.19 45.20 -5.46
C LYS A 174 -21.45 46.49 -4.69
N GLU A 175 -20.78 46.68 -3.55
CA GLU A 175 -20.91 47.91 -2.75
C GLU A 175 -20.42 49.14 -3.53
N LYS A 176 -19.28 49.02 -4.24
CA LYS A 176 -18.79 50.10 -5.12
C LYS A 176 -19.73 50.40 -6.27
N ILE A 177 -20.35 49.38 -6.87
CA ILE A 177 -21.35 49.58 -7.92
C ILE A 177 -22.55 50.35 -7.36
N GLU A 178 -23.07 49.96 -6.20
CA GLU A 178 -24.20 50.65 -5.56
C GLU A 178 -23.85 52.11 -5.21
N GLU A 179 -22.65 52.37 -4.69
CA GLU A 179 -22.15 53.71 -4.40
C GLU A 179 -22.05 54.57 -5.67
N LEU A 180 -21.47 54.01 -6.75
CA LEU A 180 -21.32 54.70 -8.04
C LEU A 180 -22.68 54.95 -8.69
N GLU A 181 -23.61 54.00 -8.64
CA GLU A 181 -24.99 54.17 -9.11
C GLU A 181 -25.71 55.28 -8.33
N GLY A 182 -25.50 55.34 -7.01
CA GLY A 182 -26.02 56.41 -6.16
C GLY A 182 -25.48 57.79 -6.56
N LYS A 183 -24.16 57.91 -6.76
CA LYS A 183 -23.51 59.14 -7.23
C LYS A 183 -23.98 59.54 -8.62
N LEU A 184 -24.10 58.59 -9.55
CA LEU A 184 -24.58 58.83 -10.91
C LEU A 184 -26.03 59.35 -10.90
N ARG A 185 -26.90 58.75 -10.06
CA ARG A 185 -28.29 59.23 -9.89
C ARG A 185 -28.34 60.63 -9.30
N PHE A 186 -27.46 60.94 -8.34
CA PHE A 186 -27.36 62.28 -7.77
C PHE A 186 -26.91 63.29 -8.83
N GLU A 187 -25.82 63.02 -9.55
CA GLU A 187 -25.36 63.90 -10.63
C GLU A 187 -26.39 64.06 -11.75
N ALA A 188 -27.13 63.01 -12.10
CA ALA A 188 -28.19 63.09 -13.09
C ALA A 188 -29.31 64.05 -12.66
N LYS A 189 -29.73 63.99 -11.38
CA LYS A 189 -30.69 64.93 -10.80
C LYS A 189 -30.15 66.35 -10.74
N ASP A 190 -28.89 66.51 -10.33
CA ASP A 190 -28.26 67.82 -10.20
C ASP A 190 -28.08 68.49 -11.57
N LYS A 191 -27.73 67.71 -12.59
CA LYS A 191 -27.69 68.15 -13.99
C LYS A 191 -29.07 68.57 -14.51
N GLU A 192 -30.12 67.83 -14.17
CA GLU A 192 -31.50 68.19 -14.53
C GLU A 192 -31.95 69.47 -13.82
N ALA A 193 -31.63 69.61 -12.54
CA ALA A 193 -31.88 70.83 -11.77
C ALA A 193 -31.14 72.03 -12.38
N LEU A 194 -29.84 71.91 -12.65
CA LEU A 194 -29.05 72.95 -13.32
C LEU A 194 -29.61 73.32 -14.69
N LYS A 195 -30.05 72.33 -15.47
CA LYS A 195 -30.68 72.58 -16.78
C LYS A 195 -31.96 73.41 -16.61
N SER A 196 -32.84 73.05 -15.68
CA SER A 196 -34.07 73.81 -15.41
C SER A 196 -33.79 75.23 -14.87
N GLN A 197 -32.76 75.38 -14.03
CA GLN A 197 -32.32 76.70 -13.56
C GLN A 197 -31.78 77.56 -14.70
N ALA A 198 -30.99 76.99 -15.61
CA ALA A 198 -30.49 77.67 -16.80
C ALA A 198 -31.63 78.09 -17.75
N GLU A 199 -32.63 77.22 -17.96
CA GLU A 199 -33.82 77.52 -18.75
C GLU A 199 -34.66 78.65 -18.12
N ASN A 200 -34.84 78.64 -16.79
CA ASN A 200 -35.53 79.71 -16.08
C ASN A 200 -34.76 81.03 -16.11
N LEU A 201 -33.44 80.99 -15.94
CA LEU A 201 -32.58 82.17 -16.01
C LEU A 201 -32.61 82.79 -17.42
N SER A 202 -32.57 81.97 -18.47
CA SER A 202 -32.69 82.44 -19.86
C SER A 202 -34.00 83.21 -20.06
N LYS A 203 -35.13 82.69 -19.58
CA LYS A 203 -36.42 83.38 -19.66
C LYS A 203 -36.41 84.71 -18.92
N GLN A 204 -35.87 84.75 -17.70
CA GLN A 204 -35.77 86.00 -16.94
C GLN A 204 -34.87 87.03 -17.63
N TYR A 205 -33.78 86.59 -18.28
CA TYR A 205 -32.94 87.46 -19.09
C TYR A 205 -33.69 88.01 -20.31
N ASP A 206 -34.47 87.18 -21.00
CA ASP A 206 -35.29 87.60 -22.14
C ASP A 206 -36.35 88.63 -21.69
N ASP A 207 -37.07 88.36 -20.59
CA ASP A 207 -38.07 89.26 -20.00
C ASP A 207 -37.44 90.62 -19.59
N LEU A 208 -36.29 90.59 -18.91
CA LEU A 208 -35.57 91.79 -18.51
C LEU A 208 -35.04 92.59 -19.71
N ALA A 209 -34.56 91.91 -20.76
CA ALA A 209 -34.14 92.55 -22.00
C ALA A 209 -35.33 93.24 -22.70
N GLU A 210 -36.50 92.61 -22.69
CA GLU A 210 -37.73 93.23 -23.17
C GLU A 210 -38.13 94.46 -22.34
N GLU A 211 -38.09 94.38 -21.00
CA GLU A 211 -38.38 95.51 -20.13
C GLU A 211 -37.40 96.67 -20.34
N HIS A 212 -36.11 96.38 -20.45
CA HIS A 212 -35.10 97.38 -20.81
C HIS A 212 -35.38 98.01 -22.17
N SER A 213 -35.77 97.23 -23.19
CA SER A 213 -36.16 97.75 -24.50
C SER A 213 -37.39 98.68 -24.40
N LYS A 214 -38.39 98.29 -23.61
CA LYS A 214 -39.61 99.09 -23.35
C LYS A 214 -39.28 100.39 -22.61
N LEU A 215 -38.44 100.34 -21.58
CA LEU A 215 -38.00 101.53 -20.83
C LEU A 215 -37.11 102.45 -21.67
N GLN A 216 -36.20 101.90 -22.47
CA GLN A 216 -35.35 102.69 -23.36
C GLN A 216 -36.18 103.43 -24.41
N LYS A 217 -37.20 102.78 -25.00
CA LYS A 217 -38.18 103.45 -25.87
C LYS A 217 -38.93 104.57 -25.16
N LYS A 218 -39.30 104.37 -23.89
CA LYS A 218 -39.99 105.37 -23.07
C LYS A 218 -39.09 106.58 -22.78
N VAL A 219 -37.82 106.36 -22.43
CA VAL A 219 -36.84 107.43 -22.20
C VAL A 219 -36.55 108.20 -23.49
N THR A 220 -36.43 107.52 -24.64
CA THR A 220 -36.30 108.21 -25.94
C THR A 220 -37.56 108.98 -26.35
N SER A 221 -38.76 108.53 -25.96
CA SER A 221 -40.00 109.29 -26.20
C SER A 221 -40.20 110.46 -25.22
N SER A 222 -39.61 110.40 -24.02
CA SER A 222 -39.68 111.46 -23.01
C SER A 222 -38.60 112.54 -23.18
N GLY A 223 -37.52 112.25 -23.91
CA GLY A 223 -36.52 113.25 -24.31
C GLY A 223 -36.97 114.20 -25.43
N ASP A 224 -38.07 113.90 -26.13
CA ASP A 224 -38.60 114.72 -27.23
C ASP A 224 -39.70 115.72 -26.79
N ASP A 225 -40.16 115.67 -25.53
CA ASP A 225 -41.29 116.49 -25.04
C ASP A 225 -40.89 117.76 -24.25
N GLU A 226 -39.58 118.02 -24.06
CA GLU A 226 -39.08 119.23 -23.37
C GLU A 226 -38.60 120.34 -24.33
N SER A 227 -38.93 120.26 -25.62
CA SER A 227 -38.52 121.27 -26.63
C SER A 227 -39.64 121.90 -27.48
N LYS A 228 -40.91 121.88 -27.05
CA LYS A 228 -41.98 122.72 -27.64
C LYS A 228 -43.11 123.10 -26.67
N LYS A 229 -43.02 124.28 -26.04
CA LYS A 229 -44.06 125.34 -26.03
C LYS A 229 -43.69 126.55 -25.15
N ASP A 230 -43.54 127.70 -25.81
CA ASP A 230 -43.92 129.03 -25.32
C ASP A 230 -45.46 129.20 -25.44
N ASP A 231 -45.96 130.25 -24.75
CA ASP A 231 -47.33 130.81 -24.60
C ASP A 231 -48.24 130.27 -23.46
#